data_AF-A0A971B3P7-F1
#
_entry.id   AF-A0A971B3P7-F1
#
_cell.length_a   1.000
_cell.length_b   1.000
_cell.length_c   1.000
_cell.angle_alpha   90.00
_cell.angle_beta   90.00
_cell.angle_gamma   90.00
#
_symmetry.space_group_name_H-M   'P 1'
#
loop_
_entity.id
_entity.type
_entity.pdbx_description
1 polymer ?
#
loop_
_entity_poly.entity_id
_entity_poly.type
_entity_poly.pdbx_seq_one_letter_code
_entity_poly.pdbx_strand_id
1 'polypeptide(L)'
;MKSIHCWDDIRPFGVVPLTGEACGLSYRILCDVTTRGKKILEKALDVAQLGLRESWNRGDPDSPHVGSIMLAPDVLTFLGVFALLEDGCLEVWLTKGSGVVGIERSDPSEQVESFKRFHANDLIRRFAYAGTAGDRNRHVMSGRVH
;
A
#
# COMPACT_ATOMS: atom_id res chain seq x y z
N MET A 1 9.67 -10.83 -5.97
CA MET A 1 9.93 -9.53 -5.30
C MET A 1 9.14 -8.50 -6.08
N LYS A 2 8.39 -7.67 -5.37
CA LYS A 2 7.59 -6.58 -5.94
C LYS A 2 8.08 -5.25 -5.40
N SER A 3 7.95 -4.19 -6.16
CA SER A 3 8.33 -2.87 -5.68
C SER A 3 7.33 -1.79 -6.09
N ILE A 4 7.26 -0.75 -5.27
CA ILE A 4 6.46 0.46 -5.51
C ILE A 4 7.39 1.65 -5.29
N HIS A 5 7.64 2.39 -6.37
CA HIS A 5 8.49 3.58 -6.40
C HIS A 5 7.73 4.83 -6.86
N CYS A 6 6.64 4.64 -7.60
CA CYS A 6 5.81 5.70 -8.12
C CYS A 6 4.31 5.37 -8.02
N TRP A 7 3.47 6.35 -8.34
CA TRP A 7 2.01 6.21 -8.29
C TRP A 7 1.46 5.21 -9.31
N ASP A 8 2.15 4.98 -10.43
CA ASP A 8 1.69 3.98 -11.40
C ASP A 8 1.90 2.54 -10.88
N ASP A 9 2.91 2.31 -10.05
CA ASP A 9 3.19 0.99 -9.46
C ASP A 9 2.08 0.54 -8.49
N ILE A 10 1.27 1.47 -7.96
CA ILE A 10 0.16 1.11 -7.05
C ILE A 10 -1.12 0.71 -7.80
N ARG A 11 -1.20 0.94 -9.12
CA ARG A 11 -2.37 0.60 -9.96
C ARG A 11 -2.80 -0.86 -9.86
N PRO A 12 -1.90 -1.87 -9.91
CA PRO A 12 -2.28 -3.28 -9.80
C PRO A 12 -2.95 -3.64 -8.46
N PHE A 13 -2.77 -2.80 -7.44
CA PHE A 13 -3.36 -2.96 -6.11
C PHE A 13 -4.71 -2.25 -5.98
N GLY A 14 -5.18 -1.59 -7.05
CA GLY A 14 -6.51 -1.00 -7.14
C GLY A 14 -6.61 0.46 -6.74
N VAL A 15 -5.49 1.19 -6.65
CA VAL A 15 -5.47 2.66 -6.53
C VAL A 15 -5.01 3.22 -7.87
N VAL A 16 -5.88 3.93 -8.57
CA VAL A 16 -5.67 4.33 -9.97
C VAL A 16 -5.52 5.85 -10.08
N PRO A 17 -4.28 6.38 -10.18
CA PRO A 17 -4.04 7.81 -10.31
C PRO A 17 -4.60 8.35 -11.63
N LEU A 18 -5.30 9.48 -11.56
CA LEU A 18 -5.92 10.16 -12.71
C LEU A 18 -5.23 11.48 -13.02
N THR A 19 -5.40 12.49 -12.17
CA THR A 19 -4.87 13.85 -12.40
C THR A 19 -4.68 14.63 -11.09
N GLY A 20 -3.69 15.52 -11.05
CA GLY A 20 -3.53 16.50 -9.97
C GLY A 20 -4.38 17.76 -10.13
N GLU A 21 -4.92 18.02 -11.33
CA GLU A 21 -5.65 19.25 -11.66
C GLU A 21 -6.99 19.38 -10.91
N ALA A 22 -7.58 18.24 -10.54
CA ALA A 22 -8.79 18.20 -9.72
C ALA A 22 -8.57 18.77 -8.30
N CYS A 23 -7.31 18.92 -7.86
CA CYS A 23 -7.00 19.57 -6.60
C CYS A 23 -6.82 21.08 -6.80
N GLY A 24 -7.75 21.90 -6.32
CA GLY A 24 -7.60 23.36 -6.32
C GLY A 24 -6.39 23.90 -5.51
N LEU A 25 -5.76 23.06 -4.69
CA LEU A 25 -4.50 23.37 -3.98
C LEU A 25 -3.24 22.85 -4.71
N SER A 26 -3.40 22.16 -5.84
CA SER A 26 -2.32 21.49 -6.58
C SER A 26 -1.43 20.56 -5.75
N TYR A 27 -1.93 20.08 -4.61
CA TYR A 27 -1.19 19.27 -3.66
C TYR A 27 -1.53 17.78 -3.72
N ARG A 28 -2.76 17.42 -4.10
CA ARG A 28 -3.27 16.04 -4.08
C ARG A 28 -3.53 15.55 -5.50
N ILE A 29 -3.43 14.24 -5.67
CA ILE A 29 -3.76 13.54 -6.91
C ILE A 29 -5.13 12.90 -6.72
N LEU A 30 -6.01 13.08 -7.71
CA LEU A 30 -7.26 12.35 -7.81
C LEU A 30 -6.98 10.91 -8.21
N CYS A 31 -7.52 9.97 -7.45
CA CYS A 31 -7.46 8.55 -7.75
C CYS A 31 -8.85 7.95 -7.79
N ASP A 32 -9.14 7.14 -8.80
CA ASP A 32 -10.20 6.15 -8.68
C ASP A 32 -9.69 4.95 -7.89
N VAL A 33 -10.60 4.20 -7.26
CA VAL A 33 -10.25 3.02 -6.48
C VAL A 33 -11.16 1.85 -6.80
N THR A 34 -10.60 0.66 -6.89
CA THR A 34 -11.35 -0.60 -6.99
C THR A 34 -11.77 -1.08 -5.60
N THR A 35 -12.59 -2.14 -5.53
CA THR A 35 -12.90 -2.81 -4.25
C THR A 35 -11.64 -3.24 -3.50
N ARG A 36 -10.62 -3.71 -4.23
CA ARG A 36 -9.33 -4.10 -3.65
C ARG A 36 -8.59 -2.90 -3.09
N GLY A 37 -8.46 -1.82 -3.87
CA GLY A 37 -7.80 -0.60 -3.42
C GLY A 37 -8.48 0.03 -2.21
N LYS A 38 -9.82 0.03 -2.18
CA LYS A 38 -10.61 0.49 -1.04
C LYS A 38 -10.27 -0.27 0.24
N LYS A 39 -10.18 -1.61 0.18
CA LYS A 39 -9.80 -2.44 1.34
C LYS A 39 -8.40 -2.12 1.84
N ILE A 40 -7.42 -1.92 0.94
CA ILE A 40 -6.06 -1.51 1.32
C ILE A 40 -6.09 -0.13 2.00
N LEU A 41 -6.84 0.83 1.48
CA LEU A 41 -6.98 2.16 2.09
C LEU A 41 -7.62 2.08 3.48
N GLU A 42 -8.69 1.31 3.63
CA GLU A 42 -9.37 1.08 4.91
C GLU A 42 -8.44 0.44 5.94
N LYS A 43 -7.68 -0.57 5.50
CA LYS A 43 -6.68 -1.25 6.32
C LYS A 43 -5.55 -0.31 6.75
N ALA A 44 -4.97 0.43 5.80
CA ALA A 44 -3.86 1.34 6.06
C ALA A 44 -4.27 2.45 7.05
N LEU A 45 -5.44 3.06 6.83
CA LEU A 45 -5.97 4.14 7.65
C LEU A 45 -6.60 3.67 8.97
N ASP A 46 -6.68 2.37 9.20
CA ASP A 46 -7.33 1.74 10.36
C ASP A 46 -8.78 2.18 10.54
N VAL A 47 -9.55 2.18 9.44
CA VAL A 47 -10.99 2.55 9.45
C VAL A 47 -11.84 1.40 8.96
N ALA A 48 -12.99 1.18 9.62
CA ALA A 48 -13.91 0.10 9.26
C ALA A 48 -14.59 0.29 7.89
N GLN A 49 -14.89 1.55 7.53
CA GLN A 49 -15.50 1.90 6.25
C GLN A 49 -15.06 3.28 5.79
N LEU A 50 -14.47 3.34 4.60
CA LEU A 50 -14.12 4.58 3.93
C LEU A 50 -15.27 5.03 3.03
N GLY A 51 -15.81 6.21 3.31
CA GLY A 51 -16.78 6.88 2.44
C GLY A 51 -16.06 7.53 1.25
N LEU A 52 -16.30 7.01 0.05
CA LEU A 52 -15.70 7.51 -1.19
C LEU A 52 -16.67 8.39 -1.97
N ARG A 53 -16.14 9.24 -2.84
CA ARG A 53 -16.93 9.95 -3.86
C ARG A 53 -17.23 9.00 -5.03
N GLU A 54 -18.13 9.41 -5.92
CA GLU A 54 -18.36 8.69 -7.18
C GLU A 54 -17.05 8.57 -7.97
N SER A 55 -16.85 7.41 -8.61
CA SER A 55 -15.70 7.19 -9.48
C SER A 55 -15.83 8.03 -10.75
N TRP A 56 -14.69 8.49 -11.26
CA TRP A 56 -14.65 9.25 -12.52
C TRP A 56 -14.72 8.33 -13.72
N ASN A 57 -14.09 7.16 -13.63
CA ASN A 57 -14.12 6.11 -14.64
C ASN A 57 -14.76 4.86 -14.06
N ARG A 58 -15.36 4.04 -14.93
CA ARG A 58 -15.96 2.76 -14.51
C ARG A 58 -14.92 1.70 -14.16
N GLY A 59 -13.70 1.81 -14.68
CA GLY A 59 -12.66 0.79 -14.54
C GLY A 59 -12.90 -0.42 -15.45
N ASP A 60 -12.11 -1.46 -15.22
CA ASP A 60 -12.24 -2.75 -15.89
C ASP A 60 -13.48 -3.51 -15.39
N PRO A 61 -14.23 -4.23 -16.24
CA PRO A 61 -15.39 -5.01 -15.80
C PRO A 61 -15.11 -6.02 -14.68
N ASP A 62 -13.92 -6.63 -14.67
CA ASP A 62 -13.50 -7.62 -13.67
C ASP A 62 -12.95 -6.95 -12.41
N SER A 63 -12.63 -5.65 -12.49
CA SER A 63 -12.14 -4.84 -11.36
C SER A 63 -12.70 -3.42 -11.43
N PRO A 64 -14.02 -3.26 -11.24
CA PRO A 64 -14.68 -1.98 -11.42
C PRO A 64 -14.22 -0.99 -10.35
N HIS A 65 -14.16 0.28 -10.73
CA HIS A 65 -13.92 1.37 -9.81
C HIS A 65 -15.17 1.61 -8.97
N VAL A 66 -15.02 1.59 -7.65
CA VAL A 66 -16.12 1.72 -6.68
C VAL A 66 -16.20 3.10 -6.03
N GLY A 67 -15.27 3.99 -6.38
CA GLY A 67 -15.30 5.39 -5.97
C GLY A 67 -14.01 6.11 -6.29
N SER A 68 -13.93 7.37 -5.88
CA SER A 68 -12.73 8.21 -6.00
C SER A 68 -12.35 8.91 -4.70
N ILE A 69 -11.07 9.25 -4.59
CA ILE A 69 -10.47 9.94 -3.44
C ILE A 69 -9.26 10.79 -3.88
N MET A 70 -9.00 11.88 -3.15
CA MET A 70 -7.80 12.71 -3.34
C MET A 70 -6.70 12.27 -2.35
N LEU A 71 -5.52 11.91 -2.85
CA LEU A 71 -4.40 11.45 -2.03
C LEU A 71 -3.19 12.39 -2.19
N ALA A 72 -2.50 12.70 -1.08
CA ALA A 72 -1.26 13.46 -1.13
C ALA A 72 -0.09 12.57 -1.60
N PRO A 73 0.88 13.09 -2.38
CA PRO A 73 2.04 12.32 -2.84
C PRO A 73 2.76 11.55 -1.73
N ASP A 74 2.90 12.17 -0.56
CA ASP A 74 3.60 11.60 0.61
C ASP A 74 2.94 10.33 1.17
N VAL A 75 1.68 10.05 0.86
CA VAL A 75 1.02 8.83 1.34
C VAL A 75 1.38 7.60 0.51
N LEU A 76 2.07 7.75 -0.63
CA LEU A 76 2.39 6.61 -1.52
C LEU A 76 3.19 5.53 -0.80
N THR A 77 4.27 5.90 -0.12
CA THR A 77 5.13 4.95 0.62
C THR A 77 4.33 4.20 1.69
N PHE A 78 3.50 4.93 2.43
CA PHE A 78 2.62 4.39 3.45
C PHE A 78 1.63 3.37 2.86
N LEU A 79 0.93 3.74 1.78
CA LEU A 79 -0.01 2.84 1.11
C LEU A 79 0.70 1.64 0.47
N GLY A 80 1.90 1.84 -0.08
CA GLY A 80 2.70 0.80 -0.70
C GLY A 80 3.06 -0.33 0.25
N VAL A 81 3.36 -0.01 1.52
CA VAL A 81 3.61 -1.04 2.55
C VAL A 81 2.40 -1.97 2.70
N PHE A 82 1.22 -1.41 2.90
CA PHE A 82 0.00 -2.20 3.06
C PHE A 82 -0.39 -2.91 1.75
N ALA A 83 -0.23 -2.25 0.60
CA ALA A 83 -0.52 -2.86 -0.69
C ALA A 83 0.30 -4.13 -0.92
N LEU A 84 1.60 -4.11 -0.62
CA LEU A 84 2.48 -5.27 -0.76
C LEU A 84 2.20 -6.36 0.29
N LEU A 85 1.95 -6.00 1.55
CA LEU A 85 1.61 -6.97 2.60
C LEU A 85 0.27 -7.66 2.34
N GLU A 86 -0.76 -6.90 1.94
CA GLU A 86 -2.09 -7.44 1.61
C GLU A 86 -2.09 -8.24 0.29
N ASP A 87 -1.10 -8.03 -0.57
CA ASP A 87 -0.85 -8.86 -1.75
C ASP A 87 -0.06 -10.14 -1.45
N GLY A 88 0.27 -10.39 -0.17
CA GLY A 88 0.88 -11.63 0.30
C GLY A 88 2.41 -11.60 0.42
N CYS A 89 3.03 -10.42 0.34
CA CYS A 89 4.44 -10.30 0.71
C CYS A 89 4.64 -10.63 2.19
N LEU A 90 5.68 -11.42 2.50
CA LEU A 90 6.01 -11.82 3.87
C LEU A 90 6.62 -10.68 4.67
N GLU A 91 7.40 -9.85 3.99
CA GLU A 91 7.99 -8.64 4.55
C GLU A 91 8.11 -7.57 3.47
N VAL A 92 8.12 -6.31 3.90
CA VAL A 92 8.32 -5.15 3.05
C VAL A 92 9.44 -4.30 3.61
N TRP A 93 10.32 -3.82 2.75
CA TRP A 93 11.43 -2.95 3.10
C TRP A 93 11.22 -1.55 2.53
N LEU A 94 11.40 -0.53 3.36
CA LEU A 94 11.51 0.86 2.95
C LEU A 94 12.96 1.19 2.54
N THR A 95 13.11 1.89 1.42
CA THR A 95 14.41 2.35 0.90
C THR A 95 14.64 3.84 1.16
N LYS A 96 15.88 4.33 0.99
CA LYS A 96 16.20 5.77 1.14
C LYS A 96 15.53 6.65 0.10
N GLY A 97 15.17 6.09 -1.05
CA GLY A 97 14.41 6.77 -2.10
C GLY A 97 12.90 6.83 -1.85
N SER A 98 12.43 6.56 -0.63
CA SER A 98 11.00 6.47 -0.28
C SER A 98 10.22 5.39 -1.06
N GLY A 99 10.92 4.46 -1.71
CA GLY A 99 10.32 3.29 -2.34
C GLY A 99 10.12 2.16 -1.33
N VAL A 100 9.26 1.21 -1.68
CA VAL A 100 9.05 0.00 -0.89
C VAL A 100 9.24 -1.25 -1.74
N VAL A 101 9.86 -2.28 -1.16
CA VAL A 101 10.14 -3.57 -1.81
C VAL A 101 9.56 -4.70 -0.97
N GLY A 102 8.65 -5.48 -1.55
CA GLY A 102 8.02 -6.64 -0.94
C GLY A 102 8.73 -7.93 -1.32
N ILE A 103 9.00 -8.76 -0.31
CA ILE A 103 9.55 -10.11 -0.48
C ILE A 103 8.39 -11.10 -0.45
N GLU A 104 8.23 -11.85 -1.53
CA GLU A 104 7.18 -12.86 -1.68
C GLU A 104 7.65 -14.22 -1.17
N ARG A 105 6.71 -15.08 -0.80
CA ARG A 105 7.04 -16.44 -0.34
C ARG A 105 7.76 -17.27 -1.41
N SER A 106 7.46 -17.01 -2.68
CA SER A 106 8.06 -17.68 -3.83
C SER A 106 9.45 -17.17 -4.20
N ASP A 107 9.94 -16.10 -3.55
CA ASP A 107 11.25 -15.55 -3.86
C ASP A 107 12.36 -16.49 -3.34
N PRO A 108 13.32 -16.90 -4.20
CA PRO A 108 14.45 -17.72 -3.79
C PRO A 108 15.25 -17.07 -2.67
N SER A 109 15.58 -17.83 -1.63
CA SER A 109 16.33 -17.34 -0.47
C SER A 109 17.66 -16.69 -0.86
N GLU A 110 18.41 -17.27 -1.80
CA GLU A 110 19.66 -16.71 -2.29
C GLU A 110 19.48 -15.34 -2.96
N GLN A 111 18.37 -15.14 -3.66
CA GLN A 111 18.04 -13.86 -4.29
C GLN A 111 17.71 -12.81 -3.24
N VAL A 112 16.92 -13.19 -2.22
CA VAL A 112 16.55 -12.29 -1.11
C VAL A 112 17.78 -11.89 -0.30
N GLU A 113 18.67 -12.83 0.03
CA GLU A 113 19.90 -12.55 0.76
C GLU A 113 20.85 -11.68 -0.06
N SER A 114 20.98 -11.96 -1.36
CA SER A 114 21.77 -11.11 -2.27
C SER A 114 21.22 -9.69 -2.30
N PHE A 115 19.90 -9.52 -2.47
CA PHE A 115 19.25 -8.22 -2.44
C PHE A 115 19.55 -7.46 -1.13
N LYS A 116 19.34 -8.11 0.02
CA LYS A 116 19.61 -7.50 1.33
C LYS A 116 21.07 -7.09 1.48
N ARG A 117 22.01 -7.90 0.98
CA ARG A 117 23.44 -7.62 1.05
C ARG A 117 23.85 -6.45 0.15
N PHE A 118 23.44 -6.46 -1.11
CA PHE A 118 23.81 -5.41 -2.07
C PHE A 118 23.13 -4.07 -1.77
N HIS A 119 21.92 -4.10 -1.22
CA HIS A 119 21.15 -2.90 -0.86
C HIS A 119 21.21 -2.56 0.64
N ALA A 120 22.11 -3.17 1.42
CA ALA A 120 22.17 -2.98 2.88
C ALA A 120 22.24 -1.50 3.31
N ASN A 121 22.93 -0.66 2.51
CA ASN A 121 23.06 0.77 2.77
C ASN A 121 21.83 1.59 2.35
N ASP A 122 20.89 1.02 1.61
CA ASP A 122 19.68 1.68 1.11
C ASP A 122 18.42 1.26 1.91
N LEU A 123 18.42 0.06 2.51
CA LEU A 123 17.31 -0.42 3.33
C LEU A 123 17.25 0.34 4.67
N ILE A 124 16.15 1.04 4.92
CA ILE A 124 15.92 1.82 6.15
C ILE A 124 15.18 1.00 7.20
N ARG A 125 14.05 0.40 6.81
CA ARG A 125 13.13 -0.22 7.76
C ARG A 125 12.41 -1.40 7.16
N ARG A 126 12.27 -2.46 7.95
CA ARG A 126 11.48 -3.65 7.64
C ARG A 126 10.09 -3.56 8.28
N PHE A 127 9.08 -3.98 7.55
CA PHE A 127 7.70 -4.14 7.98
C PHE A 127 7.24 -5.57 7.71
N ALA A 128 6.50 -6.14 8.64
CA ALA A 128 5.85 -7.45 8.51
C ALA A 128 4.71 -7.54 9.52
N TYR A 129 3.68 -8.36 9.23
CA TYR A 129 2.64 -8.69 10.18
C TYR A 129 3.16 -9.68 11.24
N ALA A 130 3.82 -9.13 12.25
CA ALA A 130 4.38 -9.84 13.39
C ALA A 130 3.67 -9.48 14.72
N GLY A 131 2.55 -8.77 14.65
CA GLY A 131 1.75 -8.43 15.82
C GLY A 131 1.08 -9.67 16.41
N THR A 132 0.65 -9.58 17.68
CA THR A 132 -0.03 -10.70 18.35
C THR A 132 -1.39 -11.06 17.73
N ALA A 133 -1.89 -10.22 16.82
CA ALA A 133 -3.11 -10.42 16.06
C ALA A 133 -2.91 -9.94 14.61
N GLY A 134 -1.86 -10.43 13.94
CA GLY A 134 -1.57 -10.10 12.54
C GLY A 134 -0.95 -8.70 12.40
N ASP A 135 -1.69 -7.77 11.82
CA ASP A 135 -1.30 -6.36 11.68
C ASP A 135 -1.52 -5.54 12.97
N ARG A 136 -2.23 -6.12 13.95
CA ARG A 136 -2.60 -5.46 15.20
C ARG A 136 -1.98 -6.16 16.41
N ASN A 137 -1.94 -5.42 17.51
CA ASN A 137 -1.57 -5.95 18.82
C ASN A 137 -2.79 -6.08 19.71
N ARG A 138 -2.82 -7.15 20.50
CA ARG A 138 -3.81 -7.32 21.56
C ARG A 138 -3.41 -6.39 22.69
N HIS A 139 -4.28 -5.43 23.01
CA HIS A 139 -4.03 -4.50 24.09
C HIS A 139 -3.94 -5.25 25.41
N VAL A 140 -2.78 -5.18 26.08
CA VAL A 140 -2.43 -6.03 27.23
C VAL A 140 -3.44 -5.91 28.38
N MET A 141 -3.92 -4.70 28.66
CA MET A 141 -4.79 -4.45 29.81
C MET A 141 -6.26 -4.85 29.56
N SER A 142 -6.75 -4.72 28.32
CA SER A 142 -8.17 -4.96 28.01
C SER A 142 -8.43 -6.23 27.21
N GLY A 143 -7.39 -6.86 26.67
CA GLY A 143 -7.49 -8.00 25.75
C GLY A 143 -8.08 -7.67 24.39
N ARG A 144 -8.45 -6.41 24.12
CA ARG A 144 -9.08 -5.99 22.86
C ARG A 144 -8.08 -5.94 21.71
N VAL A 145 -8.55 -6.25 20.52
CA VAL A 145 -7.89 -5.98 19.24
C VAL A 145 -8.82 -5.00 18.52
N HIS A 146 -8.39 -3.74 18.41
CA HIS A 146 -9.15 -2.69 17.73
C HIS A 146 -8.79 -2.61 16.29
#